data_AF-Q5P2R6-F1
#
_entry.id   AF-Q5P2R6-F1
#
_cell.length_a   1.000
_cell.length_b   1.000
_cell.length_c   1.000
_cell.angle_alpha   90.00
_cell.angle_beta   90.00
_cell.angle_gamma   90.00
#
_symmetry.space_group_name_H-M   'P 1'
#
loop_
_entity.id
_entity.type
_entity.pdbx_description
1 polymer ?
#
loop_
_entity_poly.entity_id
_entity_poly.type
_entity_poly.pdbx_seq_one_letter_code
_entity_poly.pdbx_strand_id
1 'polypeptide(L)'
;MRIGDAQFTWRFEMRTHAVSSKKATNLSLSADVLAEAKSLGINISKACDECLRELVRRERARRWKEEYAEFIEVYNRIVEAEGVPLAEWRSF
;
A
#
# COMPACT_ATOMS: atom_id res chain seq x y z
N MET A 1 9.50 44.44 -22.88
CA MET A 1 9.55 43.23 -23.74
C MET A 1 9.75 42.04 -22.81
N ARG A 2 8.87 41.03 -22.91
CA ARG A 2 8.57 40.02 -21.87
C ARG A 2 9.73 39.04 -21.64
N ILE A 3 10.12 38.85 -20.39
CA ILE A 3 10.90 37.68 -19.95
C ILE A 3 9.86 36.61 -19.57
N GLY A 4 9.94 35.48 -20.27
CA GLY A 4 8.92 34.44 -20.26
C GLY A 4 8.71 33.80 -18.90
N ASP A 5 7.42 33.66 -18.59
CA ASP A 5 6.89 32.99 -17.42
C ASP A 5 7.31 31.51 -17.39
N ALA A 6 8.29 31.18 -16.55
CA ALA A 6 8.59 29.80 -16.20
C ALA A 6 7.50 29.29 -15.25
N GLN A 7 6.38 28.85 -15.81
CA GLN A 7 5.38 28.08 -15.09
C GLN A 7 5.96 26.70 -14.76
N PHE A 8 6.72 26.62 -13.67
CA PHE A 8 7.17 25.37 -13.07
C PHE A 8 5.95 24.71 -12.41
N THR A 9 5.11 24.09 -13.24
CA THR A 9 3.96 23.33 -12.79
C THR A 9 4.46 22.05 -12.14
N TRP A 10 4.73 22.09 -10.83
CA TRP A 10 4.73 20.90 -10.00
C TRP A 10 3.33 20.30 -10.03
N ARG A 11 3.02 19.52 -11.07
CA ARG A 11 1.86 18.64 -11.09
C ARG A 11 2.17 17.47 -10.18
N PHE A 12 2.12 17.72 -8.88
CA PHE A 12 2.06 16.68 -7.88
C PHE A 12 0.68 16.05 -8.03
N GLU A 13 0.59 15.09 -8.95
CA GLU A 13 -0.56 14.23 -9.15
C GLU A 13 -0.74 13.43 -7.86
N MET A 14 -1.41 14.03 -6.87
CA MET A 14 -1.94 13.29 -5.73
C MET A 14 -2.83 12.22 -6.33
N ARG A 15 -2.31 10.99 -6.39
CA ARG A 15 -3.07 9.80 -6.73
C ARG A 15 -4.04 9.59 -5.58
N THR A 16 -5.12 10.37 -5.61
CA THR A 16 -6.27 10.17 -4.74
C THR A 16 -6.72 8.76 -5.02
N HIS A 17 -6.58 7.88 -4.02
CA HIS A 17 -7.21 6.57 -4.08
C HIS A 17 -8.71 6.85 -4.06
N ALA A 18 -9.29 7.04 -5.25
CA ALA A 18 -10.71 7.18 -5.45
C ALA A 18 -11.37 6.03 -4.69
N VAL A 19 -12.30 6.38 -3.79
CA VAL A 19 -13.09 5.40 -3.04
C VAL A 19 -13.84 4.58 -4.08
N SER A 20 -13.29 3.42 -4.44
CA SER A 20 -13.84 2.60 -5.51
C SER A 20 -15.21 2.12 -5.07
N SER A 21 -16.24 2.43 -5.86
CA SER A 21 -17.54 1.79 -5.72
C SER A 21 -17.33 0.27 -5.73
N LYS A 22 -17.94 -0.43 -4.76
CA LYS A 22 -17.83 -1.88 -4.66
C LYS A 22 -18.38 -2.49 -5.95
N LYS A 23 -17.51 -3.01 -6.81
CA LYS A 23 -17.94 -3.80 -7.97
C LYS A 23 -18.29 -5.20 -7.49
N ALA A 24 -19.53 -5.62 -7.76
CA ALA A 24 -19.92 -7.01 -7.63
C ALA A 24 -19.04 -7.84 -8.58
N THR A 25 -18.20 -8.70 -8.00
CA THR A 25 -17.33 -9.60 -8.75
C THR A 25 -17.92 -10.99 -8.59
N ASN A 26 -18.35 -11.62 -9.68
CA ASN A 26 -18.83 -13.01 -9.63
C ASN A 26 -17.64 -13.91 -9.30
N LEU A 27 -17.56 -14.34 -8.05
CA LEU A 27 -16.56 -15.28 -7.55
C LEU A 27 -17.23 -16.64 -7.38
N SER A 28 -16.60 -17.68 -7.94
CA SER A 28 -17.01 -19.06 -7.69
C SER A 28 -16.34 -19.52 -6.40
N LEU A 29 -17.13 -19.75 -5.36
CA LEU A 29 -16.69 -20.24 -4.05
C LEU A 29 -17.39 -21.58 -3.78
N SER A 30 -16.75 -22.44 -2.99
CA SER A 30 -17.28 -23.76 -2.65
C SER A 30 -18.62 -23.63 -1.92
N ALA A 31 -19.62 -24.37 -2.38
CA ALA A 31 -21.01 -24.24 -1.93
C ALA A 31 -21.21 -24.67 -0.46
N ASP A 32 -20.42 -25.63 -0.01
CA ASP A 32 -20.31 -26.10 1.38
C ASP A 32 -19.85 -24.97 2.31
N VAL A 33 -18.76 -24.29 1.96
CA VAL A 33 -18.23 -23.16 2.74
C VAL A 33 -19.19 -21.98 2.77
N LEU A 34 -19.91 -21.71 1.66
CA LEU A 34 -20.94 -20.68 1.62
C LEU A 34 -22.14 -21.02 2.50
N ALA A 35 -22.56 -22.29 2.53
CA ALA A 35 -23.65 -22.75 3.37
C ALA A 35 -23.28 -22.66 4.85
N GLU A 36 -22.07 -23.07 5.21
CA GLU A 36 -21.53 -22.98 6.57
C GLU A 36 -21.32 -21.52 7.00
N ALA A 37 -20.77 -20.67 6.13
CA ALA A 37 -20.62 -19.25 6.42
C ALA A 37 -21.97 -18.57 6.66
N LYS A 38 -23.01 -18.94 5.89
CA LYS A 38 -24.37 -18.45 6.11
C LYS A 38 -24.97 -18.96 7.42
N SER A 39 -24.77 -20.23 7.77
CA SER A 39 -25.30 -20.78 9.03
C SER A 39 -24.64 -20.14 10.26
N LEU A 40 -23.38 -19.74 10.13
CA LEU A 40 -22.62 -19.01 11.15
C LEU A 40 -22.87 -17.49 11.14
N GLY A 41 -23.71 -16.97 10.24
CA GLY A 41 -24.00 -15.53 10.13
C GLY A 41 -22.82 -14.69 9.63
N ILE A 42 -21.85 -15.30 8.96
CA ILE A 42 -20.67 -14.61 8.43
C ILE A 42 -21.06 -13.79 7.20
N ASN A 43 -20.69 -12.50 7.21
CA ASN A 43 -20.85 -11.65 6.04
C ASN A 43 -19.75 -11.94 5.00
N ILE A 44 -20.04 -12.89 4.10
CA ILE A 44 -19.11 -13.37 3.08
C ILE A 44 -18.55 -12.21 2.23
N SER A 45 -19.39 -11.24 1.85
CA SER A 45 -18.94 -10.08 1.06
C SER A 45 -17.89 -9.26 1.80
N LYS A 46 -18.10 -9.00 3.09
CA LYS A 46 -17.14 -8.28 3.94
C LYS A 46 -15.86 -9.09 4.13
N ALA A 47 -15.96 -10.37 4.44
CA ALA A 47 -14.82 -11.25 4.64
C ALA A 47 -13.94 -11.35 3.37
N CYS A 48 -14.57 -11.47 2.18
CA CYS A 48 -13.85 -11.46 0.92
C CYS A 48 -13.17 -10.11 0.63
N ASP A 49 -13.85 -8.99 0.89
CA ASP A 49 -13.25 -7.65 0.70
C ASP A 49 -12.03 -7.44 1.61
N GLU A 50 -12.13 -7.83 2.88
CA GLU A 50 -11.03 -7.73 3.84
C GLU A 50 -9.85 -8.64 3.46
N CYS A 51 -10.13 -9.90 3.10
CA CYS A 51 -9.12 -10.84 2.64
C CYS A 51 -8.40 -10.32 1.39
N LEU A 52 -9.15 -9.82 0.40
CA LEU A 52 -8.57 -9.31 -0.84
C LEU A 52 -7.74 -8.05 -0.60
N ARG A 53 -8.21 -7.13 0.25
CA ARG A 53 -7.44 -5.93 0.64
C ARG A 53 -6.11 -6.32 1.28
N GLU A 54 -6.13 -7.31 2.17
CA GLU A 54 -4.93 -7.77 2.85
C GLU A 54 -3.95 -8.45 1.88
N LEU A 55 -4.44 -9.31 0.99
CA LEU A 55 -3.63 -9.91 -0.07
C LEU A 55 -2.99 -8.85 -0.97
N VAL A 56 -3.77 -7.84 -1.40
CA VAL A 56 -3.24 -6.74 -2.23
C VAL A 56 -2.19 -5.93 -1.47
N ARG A 57 -2.41 -5.65 -0.17
CA ARG A 57 -1.43 -4.94 0.66
C ARG A 57 -0.12 -5.72 0.78
N ARG A 58 -0.20 -7.03 1.06
CA ARG A 58 0.98 -7.90 1.16
C ARG A 58 1.74 -7.96 -0.15
N GLU A 59 1.03 -8.12 -1.26
CA GLU A 59 1.65 -8.19 -2.57
C GLU A 59 2.31 -6.85 -2.97
N ARG A 60 1.67 -5.72 -2.66
CA ARG A 60 2.28 -4.40 -2.82
C ARG A 60 3.52 -4.23 -1.95
N ALA A 61 3.45 -4.65 -0.69
CA ALA A 61 4.58 -4.58 0.23
C ALA A 61 5.74 -5.48 -0.24
N ARG A 62 5.44 -6.67 -0.77
CA ARG A 62 6.43 -7.58 -1.36
C ARG A 62 7.12 -6.93 -2.55
N ARG A 63 6.36 -6.41 -3.51
CA ARG A 63 6.92 -5.71 -4.67
C ARG A 63 7.72 -4.47 -4.27
N TRP A 64 7.22 -3.69 -3.31
CA TRP A 64 7.95 -2.54 -2.80
C TRP A 64 9.28 -2.96 -2.14
N LYS A 65 9.29 -4.04 -1.37
CA LYS A 65 10.54 -4.60 -0.83
C LYS A 65 11.50 -5.04 -1.93
N GLU A 66 11.01 -5.70 -2.97
CA GLU A 66 11.83 -6.14 -4.10
C GLU A 66 12.40 -4.95 -4.89
N GLU A 67 11.57 -3.94 -5.16
CA GLU A 67 11.97 -2.74 -5.90
C GLU A 67 12.93 -1.83 -5.11
N TYR A 68 12.82 -1.79 -3.78
CA TYR A 68 13.59 -0.88 -2.93
C TYR A 68 14.65 -1.60 -2.07
N ALA A 69 14.87 -2.90 -2.28
CA ALA A 69 15.86 -3.68 -1.53
C ALA A 69 17.26 -3.07 -1.63
N GLU A 70 17.73 -2.75 -2.84
CA GLU A 70 19.05 -2.16 -3.06
C GLU A 70 19.17 -0.77 -2.41
N PHE A 71 18.12 0.05 -2.49
CA PHE A 71 18.10 1.36 -1.86
C PHE A 71 18.16 1.26 -0.33
N ILE A 72 17.40 0.33 0.25
CA ILE A 72 17.42 0.05 1.68
C ILE A 72 18.79 -0.47 2.12
N GLU A 73 19.44 -1.34 1.35
CA GLU A 73 20.78 -1.83 1.66
C GLU A 73 21.85 -0.74 1.61
N VAL A 74 21.79 0.15 0.62
CA VAL A 74 22.71 1.30 0.54
C VAL A 74 22.47 2.25 1.71
N TYR A 75 21.20 2.56 2.01
CA TYR A 75 20.85 3.41 3.15
C TYR A 75 21.27 2.79 4.49
N ASN A 76 21.04 1.49 4.68
CA ASN A 76 21.46 0.77 5.89
C ASN A 76 22.98 0.81 6.07
N ARG A 77 23.77 0.64 4.98
CA ARG A 77 25.23 0.77 5.05
C ARG A 77 25.68 2.17 5.44
N ILE A 78 25.01 3.20 4.93
CA ILE A 78 25.30 4.60 5.31
C ILE A 78 24.98 4.82 6.79
N VAL A 79 23.84 4.32 7.27
CA VAL A 79 23.45 4.42 8.69
C VAL A 79 24.38 3.62 9.61
N GLU A 80 24.88 2.46 9.19
CA GLU A 80 25.87 1.68 9.94
C GLU A 80 27.24 2.38 9.99
N ALA A 81 27.65 3.02 8.89
CA ALA A 81 28.94 3.69 8.77
C ALA A 81 28.97 5.06 9.47
N GLU A 82 27.89 5.85 9.33
CA GLU A 82 27.83 7.24 9.76
C GLU A 82 26.97 7.44 11.03
N GLY A 83 26.27 6.39 11.47
CA GLY A 83 25.28 6.47 12.53
C GLY A 83 23.95 7.06 12.05
N VAL A 84 22.93 7.00 12.90
CA VAL A 84 21.63 7.62 12.59
C VAL A 84 21.77 9.13 12.79
N PRO A 85 21.58 9.97 11.76
CA PRO A 85 21.55 11.41 11.95
C PRO A 85 20.40 11.72 12.92
N LEU A 86 20.70 12.46 14.00
CA LEU A 86 19.78 12.80 15.10
C LEU A 86 19.65 11.75 16.23
N ALA A 87 20.50 10.72 16.29
CA ALA A 87 20.56 9.82 17.45
C ALA A 87 20.78 10.58 18.77
N GLU A 88 21.57 11.64 18.74
CA GLU A 88 21.89 12.49 19.90
C GLU A 88 20.71 13.32 20.43
N TRP A 89 19.64 13.47 19.64
CA TRP A 89 18.43 14.22 20.01
C TRP A 89 17.24 13.30 20.30
N ARG A 90 17.50 11.98 20.38
CA ARG A 90 16.50 10.94 20.63
C ARG A 90 16.23 10.72 22.13
N SER A 91 16.44 11.75 22.93
CA SER A 91 16.06 11.81 24.35
C SER A 91 14.66 12.39 24.46
N PHE A 92 13.71 11.56 24.88
CA PHE A 92 12.36 11.96 25.32
C PHE A 92 12.41 12.34 26.81
#